data_AF-A0A812YLH2-F1
#
_entry.id   AF-A0A812YLH2-F1
#
_cell.length_a   1.000
_cell.length_b   1.000
_cell.length_c   1.000
_cell.angle_alpha   90.00
_cell.angle_beta   90.00
_cell.angle_gamma   90.00
#
_symmetry.space_group_name_H-M   'P 1'
#
loop_
_entity.id
_entity.type
_entity.pdbx_description
1 polymer ?
#
loop_
_entity_poly.entity_id
_entity_poly.type
_entity_poly.pdbx_seq_one_letter_code
_entity_poly.pdbx_strand_id
1 'polypeptide(L)'
;MLLEVLDAISARYNYVHLPLDHRTNKNMSMAFINFEDREAACTAFQRLLCPTDFPDAFAPSTKVLWGEIHGLGPNLAHFLVRYGVAALDPPYAPLVFINRRCVPQTKTILRLLDCNLARTF
;
A
#
# COMPACT_ATOMS: atom_id res chain seq x y z
N MET A 1 -8.97 2.86 -11.04
CA MET A 1 -7.94 2.11 -11.80
C MET A 1 -7.12 1.14 -10.95
N LEU A 2 -6.25 1.53 -10.00
CA LEU A 2 -5.53 0.54 -9.16
C LEU A 2 -6.40 -0.05 -8.04
N LEU A 3 -7.10 0.80 -7.26
CA LEU A 3 -7.93 0.32 -6.15
C LEU A 3 -9.06 -0.61 -6.60
N GLU A 4 -9.70 -0.30 -7.72
CA GLU A 4 -10.74 -1.16 -8.32
C GLU A 4 -10.22 -2.57 -8.64
N VAL A 5 -8.97 -2.67 -9.14
CA VAL A 5 -8.32 -3.96 -9.40
C VAL A 5 -8.03 -4.69 -8.10
N LEU A 6 -7.54 -3.98 -7.07
CA LEU A 6 -7.30 -4.59 -5.76
C LEU A 6 -8.59 -5.06 -5.07
N ASP A 7 -9.68 -4.30 -5.23
CA ASP A 7 -11.00 -4.64 -4.74
C ASP A 7 -11.55 -5.89 -5.43
N ALA A 8 -11.33 -6.03 -6.74
CA ALA A 8 -11.74 -7.22 -7.46
C ALA A 8 -10.85 -8.45 -7.17
N ILE A 9 -9.57 -8.23 -6.81
CA ILE A 9 -8.61 -9.31 -6.57
C ILE A 9 -8.72 -9.90 -5.17
N SER A 10 -8.73 -9.05 -4.13
CA SER A 10 -8.63 -9.53 -2.75
C SER A 10 -9.33 -8.63 -1.71
N ALA A 11 -9.69 -7.38 -2.01
CA ALA A 11 -10.43 -6.42 -1.13
C ALA A 11 -9.99 -6.31 0.35
N ARG A 12 -8.88 -6.95 0.72
CA ARG A 12 -8.38 -7.16 2.08
C ARG A 12 -6.96 -6.62 2.16
N TYR A 13 -6.82 -5.35 1.78
CA TYR A 13 -5.59 -4.59 1.88
C TYR A 13 -5.77 -3.43 2.87
N ASN A 14 -4.70 -3.08 3.56
CA ASN A 14 -4.71 -2.04 4.60
C ASN A 14 -3.69 -0.92 4.35
N TYR A 15 -2.87 -1.05 3.29
CA TYR A 15 -1.88 -0.05 2.89
C TYR A 15 -1.72 -0.07 1.37
N VAL A 16 -1.78 1.09 0.72
CA VAL A 16 -1.42 1.28 -0.69
C VAL A 16 -0.60 2.55 -0.81
N HIS A 17 0.61 2.43 -1.35
CA HIS A 17 1.50 3.57 -1.58
C HIS A 17 1.95 3.59 -3.04
N LEU A 18 1.75 4.74 -3.69
CA LEU A 18 2.21 4.99 -5.05
C LEU A 18 3.27 6.10 -5.01
N PRO A 19 4.57 5.74 -4.99
CA PRO A 19 5.64 6.73 -5.02
C PRO A 19 5.54 7.62 -6.26
N LEU A 20 5.83 8.90 -6.05
CA LEU A 20 5.87 9.90 -7.11
C LEU A 20 7.29 10.44 -7.25
N ASP A 21 7.71 10.65 -8.49
CA ASP A 21 8.93 11.38 -8.78
C ASP A 21 8.63 12.88 -8.63
N HIS A 22 9.14 13.49 -7.56
CA HIS A 22 8.94 14.92 -7.26
C HIS A 22 9.48 15.85 -8.35
N ARG A 23 10.44 15.41 -9.17
CA ARG A 23 10.99 16.24 -10.25
C ARG A 23 10.04 16.32 -11.44
N THR A 24 9.33 15.23 -11.74
CA THR A 24 8.47 15.12 -12.92
C THR A 24 6.98 15.14 -12.60
N ASN A 25 6.63 15.09 -11.31
CA ASN A 25 5.27 14.97 -10.78
C ASN A 25 4.49 13.80 -11.40
N LYS A 26 5.19 12.71 -11.70
CA LYS A 26 4.65 11.48 -12.29
C LYS A 26 4.86 10.30 -11.37
N ASN A 27 3.95 9.32 -11.44
CA ASN A 27 4.12 8.09 -10.68
C ASN A 27 5.39 7.37 -11.13
N MET A 28 6.05 6.69 -10.22
CA MET A 28 7.26 5.92 -10.54
C MET A 28 6.94 4.57 -11.21
N SER A 29 5.71 4.39 -11.72
CA SER A 29 5.22 3.14 -12.31
C SER A 29 5.41 1.91 -11.41
N MET A 30 5.34 2.12 -10.10
CA MET A 30 5.45 1.09 -9.07
C MET A 30 4.51 1.42 -7.91
N ALA A 31 3.93 0.40 -7.28
CA ALA A 31 3.10 0.55 -6.09
C ALA A 31 3.51 -0.47 -5.02
N PHE A 32 3.38 -0.08 -3.76
CA PHE A 32 3.53 -0.97 -2.60
C PHE A 32 2.17 -1.21 -1.98
N ILE A 33 1.83 -2.47 -1.72
CA ILE A 33 0.53 -2.87 -1.22
C ILE A 33 0.74 -3.83 -0.05
N ASN A 34 0.10 -3.56 1.09
CA ASN A 34 0.05 -4.51 2.20
C ASN A 34 -1.35 -5.11 2.33
N PHE A 35 -1.41 -6.43 2.37
CA PHE A 35 -2.64 -7.19 2.64
C PHE A 35 -2.83 -7.41 4.15
N GLU A 36 -4.08 -7.57 4.58
CA GLU A 36 -4.45 -7.75 5.98
C GLU A 36 -3.84 -9.02 6.58
N ASP A 37 -3.77 -10.10 5.80
CA ASP A 37 -3.18 -11.37 6.20
C ASP A 37 -2.47 -12.08 5.04
N ARG A 38 -1.80 -13.18 5.40
CA ARG A 38 -1.03 -14.01 4.47
C ARG A 38 -1.90 -14.61 3.36
N GLU A 39 -3.10 -15.06 3.69
CA GLU A 39 -4.01 -15.69 2.72
C GLU A 39 -4.39 -14.69 1.62
N ALA A 40 -4.85 -13.50 2.02
CA ALA A 40 -5.21 -12.42 1.12
C ALA A 40 -4.04 -11.99 0.23
N ALA A 41 -2.82 -11.97 0.80
CA ALA A 41 -1.59 -11.66 0.06
C ALA A 41 -1.26 -12.75 -0.98
N CYS A 42 -1.34 -14.03 -0.61
CA CYS A 42 -1.08 -15.15 -1.51
C CYS A 42 -2.09 -15.18 -2.67
N THR A 43 -3.38 -15.02 -2.39
CA THR A 43 -4.43 -14.96 -3.41
C THR A 43 -4.18 -13.78 -4.36
N ALA A 44 -3.86 -12.60 -3.82
CA ALA A 44 -3.60 -11.44 -4.65
C ALA A 44 -2.35 -11.63 -5.53
N PHE A 45 -1.28 -12.18 -4.97
CA PHE A 45 -0.04 -12.45 -5.70
C PHE A 45 -0.28 -13.39 -6.89
N GLN A 46 -1.04 -14.48 -6.69
CA GLN A 46 -1.37 -15.41 -7.77
C GLN A 46 -2.20 -14.76 -8.88
N ARG A 47 -3.20 -13.94 -8.52
CA ARG A 47 -4.05 -13.25 -9.51
C ARG A 47 -3.31 -12.12 -10.24
N LEU A 48 -2.38 -11.44 -9.57
CA LEU A 48 -1.58 -10.37 -10.19
C LEU A 48 -0.47 -10.92 -11.11
N LEU A 49 0.03 -12.14 -10.88
CA LEU A 49 0.98 -12.79 -11.79
C LEU A 49 0.35 -13.18 -13.13
N CYS A 50 -0.96 -13.44 -13.15
CA CYS A 50 -1.71 -13.77 -14.35
C CYS A 50 -3.03 -12.98 -14.37
N PRO A 51 -2.99 -11.67 -14.69
CA PRO A 51 -4.16 -10.80 -14.63
C PRO A 51 -5.06 -11.03 -15.85
N THR A 52 -5.74 -12.18 -15.90
CA THR A 52 -6.70 -12.51 -16.97
C THR A 52 -7.92 -11.61 -16.96
N ASP A 53 -8.30 -11.16 -15.77
CA ASP A 53 -9.53 -10.38 -15.55
C ASP A 53 -9.33 -8.88 -15.85
N PHE A 54 -8.07 -8.44 -15.99
CA PHE A 54 -7.69 -7.03 -16.15
C PHE A 54 -6.55 -6.84 -17.17
N PRO A 55 -6.76 -7.19 -18.45
CA PRO A 55 -5.70 -7.18 -19.46
C PRO A 55 -5.10 -5.78 -19.70
N ASP A 56 -5.90 -4.73 -19.52
CA ASP A 56 -5.48 -3.33 -19.75
C ASP A 56 -5.01 -2.61 -18.47
N ALA A 57 -5.16 -3.22 -17.29
CA ALA A 57 -4.83 -2.55 -16.03
C ALA A 57 -3.33 -2.49 -15.75
N PHE A 58 -2.55 -3.36 -16.40
CA PHE A 58 -1.11 -3.49 -16.18
C PHE A 58 -0.38 -3.45 -17.51
N ALA A 59 0.74 -2.73 -17.55
CA ALA A 59 1.65 -2.83 -18.69
C ALA A 59 2.16 -4.28 -18.80
N PRO A 60 2.40 -4.81 -20.01
CA PRO A 60 2.92 -6.18 -20.19
C PRO A 60 4.26 -6.44 -19.46
N SER A 61 5.01 -5.37 -19.17
CA SER A 61 6.27 -5.40 -18.42
C SER A 61 6.10 -5.33 -16.90
N THR A 62 4.87 -5.27 -16.39
CA THR A 62 4.60 -5.19 -14.95
C THR A 62 5.11 -6.44 -14.25
N LYS A 63 5.87 -6.25 -13.18
CA LYS A 63 6.37 -7.34 -12.33
C LYS A 63 5.72 -7.26 -10.97
N VAL A 64 5.36 -8.42 -10.44
CA VAL A 64 4.78 -8.58 -9.11
C VAL A 64 5.78 -9.35 -8.29
N LEU A 65 6.22 -8.76 -7.18
CA LEU A 65 7.24 -9.32 -6.30
C LEU A 65 6.76 -9.20 -4.85
N TRP A 66 7.23 -10.12 -4.02
CA TRP A 66 7.12 -9.93 -2.57
C TRP A 66 7.98 -8.74 -2.16
N GLY A 67 7.40 -7.81 -1.40
CA GLY A 67 8.16 -6.72 -0.80
C GLY A 67 9.05 -7.23 0.33
N GLU A 68 10.13 -6.52 0.62
CA GLU A 68 11.01 -6.84 1.76
C GLU A 68 10.39 -6.49 3.12
N ILE A 69 9.39 -5.60 3.12
CA ILE A 69 8.75 -5.05 4.31
C ILE A 69 7.31 -5.54 4.38
N HIS A 70 6.98 -6.23 5.47
CA HIS A 70 5.69 -6.88 5.66
C HIS A 70 4.94 -6.27 6.84
N GLY A 71 3.62 -6.07 6.66
CA GLY A 71 2.74 -5.53 7.69
C GLY A 71 2.59 -4.01 7.64
N LEU A 72 1.47 -3.51 8.17
CA LEU A 72 1.10 -2.10 8.11
C LEU A 72 2.08 -1.20 8.86
N GLY A 73 2.43 -1.56 10.10
CA GLY A 73 3.33 -0.77 10.96
C GLY A 73 4.71 -0.58 10.32
N PRO A 74 5.41 -1.66 9.91
CA PRO A 74 6.70 -1.56 9.24
C PRO A 74 6.67 -0.76 7.94
N ASN A 75 5.63 -0.92 7.10
CA ASN A 75 5.47 -0.14 5.87
C ASN A 75 5.30 1.36 6.15
N LEU A 76 4.49 1.72 7.16
CA LEU A 76 4.33 3.11 7.59
C LEU A 76 5.61 3.69 8.19
N ALA A 77 6.31 2.93 9.03
CA ALA A 77 7.59 3.35 9.59
C ALA A 77 8.62 3.61 8.49
N HIS A 78 8.72 2.71 7.51
CA HIS A 78 9.60 2.88 6.35
C HIS A 78 9.26 4.15 5.55
N PHE A 79 7.97 4.37 5.28
CA PHE A 79 7.51 5.59 4.60
C PHE A 79 7.92 6.84 5.37
N LEU A 80 7.69 6.88 6.68
CA LEU A 80 8.05 8.02 7.52
C LEU A 80 9.55 8.30 7.56
N VAL A 81 10.38 7.26 7.64
CA VAL A 81 11.84 7.42 7.59
C VAL A 81 12.29 7.99 6.24
N ARG A 82 11.63 7.59 5.14
CA ARG A 82 12.01 7.99 3.78
C ARG A 82 11.50 9.38 3.38
N TYR A 83 10.29 9.73 3.77
CA TYR A 83 9.59 10.94 3.28
C TYR A 83 9.27 11.96 4.38
N GLY A 84 9.42 11.60 5.65
CA GLY A 84 9.10 12.44 6.80
C GLY A 84 7.59 12.47 7.13
N VAL A 85 7.28 12.98 8.33
CA VAL A 85 5.89 13.04 8.84
C VAL A 85 4.98 13.95 8.02
N ALA A 86 5.54 15.04 7.47
CA ALA A 86 4.78 15.97 6.63
C ALA A 86 4.25 15.32 5.33
N ALA A 87 4.85 14.20 4.88
CA ALA A 87 4.39 13.48 3.70
C ALA A 87 3.17 12.57 3.94
N LEU A 88 2.66 12.50 5.19
CA LEU A 88 1.40 11.81 5.50
C LEU A 88 0.16 12.62 5.08
N ASP A 89 0.31 13.89 4.73
CA ASP A 89 -0.77 14.69 4.19
C ASP A 89 -0.88 14.50 2.66
N PRO A 90 -2.11 14.46 2.10
CA PRO A 90 -2.33 14.35 0.66
C PRO A 90 -1.57 15.41 -0.15
N PRO A 91 -1.26 15.17 -1.44
CA PRO A 91 -1.80 14.09 -2.28
C PRO A 91 -0.91 12.84 -2.39
N TYR A 92 0.25 12.82 -1.71
CA TYR A 92 1.28 11.80 -1.90
C TYR A 92 1.35 10.78 -0.77
N ALA A 93 0.51 10.96 0.24
CA ALA A 93 0.41 10.06 1.37
C ALA A 93 -0.01 8.64 0.93
N PRO A 94 0.51 7.60 1.60
CA PRO A 94 -0.02 6.27 1.43
C PRO A 94 -1.49 6.24 1.88
N LEU A 95 -2.32 5.51 1.13
CA LEU A 95 -3.67 5.20 1.56
C LEU A 95 -3.62 4.11 2.61
N VAL A 96 -4.11 4.42 3.81
CA VAL A 96 -4.22 3.47 4.92
C VAL A 96 -5.68 3.12 5.12
N PHE A 97 -5.99 1.83 5.26
CA PHE A 97 -7.35 1.36 5.46
C PHE A 97 -7.46 0.63 6.79
N ILE A 98 -8.44 1.02 7.59
CA ILE A 98 -8.79 0.36 8.86
C ILE A 98 -10.24 -0.07 8.77
N ASN A 99 -10.50 -1.37 8.99
CA ASN A 99 -11.82 -1.97 8.78
C ASN A 99 -12.39 -1.63 7.39
N ARG A 100 -11.53 -1.71 6.35
CA ARG A 100 -11.83 -1.38 4.94
C ARG A 100 -12.25 0.07 4.67
N ARG A 101 -12.05 0.98 5.62
CA ARG A 101 -12.29 2.43 5.42
C ARG A 101 -10.96 3.15 5.32
N CYS A 102 -10.82 3.97 4.27
CA CYS A 102 -9.65 4.84 4.13
C CYS A 102 -9.59 5.82 5.30
N VAL A 103 -8.41 5.93 5.91
CA VAL A 103 -8.14 6.81 7.05
C VAL A 103 -7.31 7.99 6.54
N PRO A 104 -7.91 9.19 6.40
CA PRO A 104 -7.29 10.29 5.66
C PRO A 104 -6.37 11.20 6.49
N GLN A 105 -6.18 10.93 7.79
CA GLN A 105 -5.55 11.90 8.69
C GLN A 105 -4.24 11.40 9.31
N THR A 106 -3.18 12.20 9.14
CA THR A 106 -1.86 12.08 9.78
C THR A 106 -1.97 11.76 11.27
N LYS A 107 -2.86 12.44 12.02
CA LYS A 107 -3.06 12.20 13.46
C LYS A 107 -3.54 10.77 13.78
N THR A 108 -4.37 10.18 12.93
CA THR A 108 -4.87 8.83 13.13
C THR A 108 -3.79 7.79 12.79
N ILE A 109 -3.02 8.04 11.73
CA ILE A 109 -1.89 7.19 11.33
C ILE A 109 -0.81 7.17 12.41
N LEU A 110 -0.46 8.33 12.98
CA LEU A 110 0.53 8.41 14.07
C LEU A 110 0.06 7.64 15.31
N ARG A 111 -1.21 7.76 15.70
CA ARG A 111 -1.77 6.94 16.79
C ARG A 111 -1.67 5.44 16.53
N LEU A 112 -1.88 4.99 15.29
CA LEU A 112 -1.73 3.57 14.95
C LEU A 112 -0.28 3.08 15.11
N LEU A 113 0.70 3.94 14.84
CA LEU A 113 2.12 3.61 15.05
C LEU A 113 2.44 3.52 16.53
N ASP A 114 1.99 4.48 17.33
CA ASP A 114 2.19 4.50 18.78
C ASP A 114 1.58 3.25 19.45
N CYS A 115 0.38 2.84 19.03
CA CYS A 115 -0.29 1.64 19.55
C CYS A 115 0.38 0.33 19.15
N ASN A 116 1.04 0.28 17.99
CA ASN A 116 1.77 -0.92 17.53
C ASN A 116 3.16 -1.03 18.18
N LEU A 117 3.85 0.09 18.39
CA LEU A 117 5.12 0.11 19.14
C LEU A 117 4.93 -0.36 20.59
N ALA A 118 3.81 -0.01 21.23
CA ALA A 118 3.48 -0.44 22.59
C ALA A 118 3.16 -1.94 22.75
N ARG A 119 2.99 -2.69 21.65
CA ARG A 119 2.72 -4.15 21.68
C ARG A 119 3.94 -5.01 21.39
N THR A 120 5.12 -4.39 21.26
CA THR A 120 6.37 -5.09 20.91
C THR A 120 7.36 -5.18 22.09
N PHE A 121 6.90 -4.93 23.32
CA PHE A 121 7.66 -5.11 24.56
C PHE A 121 6.88 -5.97 25.55
#